data_AF-A0A365Y7K7-F1
#
_entry.id   AF-A0A365Y7K7-F1
#
_cell.length_a   1.000
_cell.length_b   1.000
_cell.length_c   1.000
_cell.angle_alpha   90.00
_cell.angle_beta   90.00
_cell.angle_gamma   90.00
#
_symmetry.space_group_name_H-M   'P 1'
#
loop_
_entity.id
_entity.type
_entity.pdbx_description
1 polymer ?
#
loop_
_entity_poly.entity_id
_entity_poly.type
_entity_poly.pdbx_seq_one_letter_code
_entity_poly.pdbx_strand_id
1 'polypeptide(L)'
;IKYLFVGRRVKHRRRELISIGLRIALYLGAIFFLLPIGMAFAFLGVQLAIFGIYMGASFAPNHKGMPLVPTDARIDFFSRQVLTGRNVLARSSFGNSVLSHVYGGLNYQVEHHLFPSM
;
A
#
# COMPACT_ATOMS: atom_id res chain seq x y z
N ILE A 1 -5.20 -13.33 -3.39
CA ILE A 1 -5.81 -14.06 -4.53
C ILE A 1 -7.04 -14.87 -4.10
N LYS A 2 -6.96 -15.79 -3.12
CA LYS A 2 -8.11 -16.60 -2.66
C LYS A 2 -9.37 -15.79 -2.33
N TYR A 3 -9.24 -14.64 -1.66
CA TYR A 3 -10.37 -13.77 -1.31
C TYR A 3 -11.08 -13.13 -2.52
N LEU A 4 -10.39 -12.94 -3.66
CA LEU A 4 -11.01 -12.43 -4.90
C LEU A 4 -11.98 -13.45 -5.51
N PHE A 5 -11.72 -14.74 -5.30
CA PHE A 5 -12.47 -15.83 -5.91
C PHE A 5 -13.42 -16.55 -4.95
N VAL A 6 -13.18 -16.48 -3.63
CA VAL A 6 -13.84 -17.35 -2.63
C VAL A 6 -14.76 -16.58 -1.65
N GLY A 7 -14.70 -15.25 -1.56
CA GLY A 7 -15.54 -14.50 -0.60
C GLY A 7 -17.05 -14.66 -0.85
N ARG A 8 -17.87 -14.85 0.18
CA ARG A 8 -19.34 -14.81 0.02
C ARG A 8 -19.80 -13.36 -0.11
N ARG A 9 -20.20 -12.98 -1.34
CA ARG A 9 -20.77 -11.67 -1.79
C ARG A 9 -19.82 -10.47 -1.74
N VAL A 10 -19.01 -10.31 -2.79
CA VAL A 10 -18.34 -9.04 -3.13
C VAL A 10 -19.23 -8.30 -4.15
N LYS A 11 -19.74 -7.12 -3.76
CA LYS A 11 -20.57 -6.28 -4.63
C LYS A 11 -19.75 -5.89 -5.87
N HIS A 12 -20.30 -6.06 -7.07
CA HIS A 12 -19.62 -5.76 -8.34
C HIS A 12 -18.31 -6.54 -8.63
N ARG A 13 -18.09 -7.72 -8.03
CA ARG A 13 -16.90 -8.57 -8.28
C ARG A 13 -16.45 -8.65 -9.73
N ARG A 14 -17.39 -8.87 -10.68
CA ARG A 14 -17.04 -8.98 -12.10
C ARG A 14 -16.37 -7.71 -12.61
N ARG A 15 -16.85 -6.53 -12.21
CA ARG A 15 -16.26 -5.24 -12.59
C ARG A 15 -14.86 -5.07 -11.99
N GLU A 16 -14.68 -5.44 -10.72
CA GLU A 16 -13.37 -5.39 -10.04
C GLU A 16 -12.35 -6.32 -10.71
N LEU A 17 -12.74 -7.57 -11.01
CA LEU A 17 -11.85 -8.52 -11.67
C LEU A 17 -11.50 -8.08 -13.09
N ILE A 18 -12.47 -7.54 -13.84
CA ILE A 18 -12.22 -6.99 -15.18
C ILE A 18 -11.29 -5.78 -15.09
N SER A 19 -11.49 -4.85 -14.16
CA SER A 19 -10.64 -3.66 -14.06
C SER A 19 -9.21 -4.02 -13.66
N ILE A 20 -9.02 -4.94 -12.71
CA ILE A 20 -7.71 -5.46 -12.32
C ILE A 20 -7.05 -6.20 -13.50
N GLY A 21 -7.78 -7.13 -14.13
CA GLY A 21 -7.27 -7.91 -15.25
C GLY A 21 -6.89 -7.04 -16.45
N LEU A 22 -7.77 -6.10 -16.83
CA LEU A 22 -7.51 -5.15 -17.92
C LEU A 22 -6.29 -4.29 -17.62
N ARG A 23 -6.18 -3.74 -16.40
CA ARG A 23 -5.02 -2.94 -16.00
C ARG A 23 -3.72 -3.74 -16.13
N ILE A 24 -3.68 -4.97 -15.61
CA ILE A 24 -2.49 -5.83 -15.67
C ILE A 24 -2.16 -6.18 -17.13
N ALA A 25 -3.16 -6.58 -17.92
CA ALA A 25 -2.97 -6.98 -19.31
C ALA A 25 -2.52 -5.82 -20.19
N LEU A 26 -3.12 -4.63 -20.05
CA LEU A 26 -2.70 -3.44 -20.80
C LEU A 26 -1.27 -3.02 -20.43
N TYR A 27 -0.93 -3.07 -19.13
CA TYR A 27 0.40 -2.70 -18.66
C TYR A 27 1.48 -3.65 -19.18
N LEU A 28 1.30 -4.95 -18.97
CA LEU A 28 2.25 -5.96 -19.44
C LEU A 28 2.29 -6.00 -20.97
N GLY A 29 1.13 -5.92 -21.63
CA GLY A 29 1.02 -5.88 -23.08
C GLY A 29 1.80 -4.70 -23.67
N ALA A 30 1.67 -3.50 -23.11
CA ALA A 30 2.44 -2.33 -23.56
C ALA A 30 3.95 -2.54 -23.40
N ILE A 31 4.41 -3.10 -22.27
CA ILE A 31 5.83 -3.36 -22.02
C ILE A 31 6.40 -4.34 -23.06
N PHE A 32 5.74 -5.48 -23.27
CA PHE A 32 6.21 -6.51 -24.21
C PHE A 32 5.99 -6.14 -25.68
N PHE A 33 5.10 -5.19 -25.97
CA PHE A 33 4.92 -4.64 -27.32
C PHE A 33 6.01 -3.60 -27.67
N LEU A 34 6.39 -2.76 -26.70
CA LEU A 34 7.32 -1.64 -26.93
C LEU A 34 8.79 -2.00 -26.73
N LEU A 35 9.11 -3.03 -25.94
CA LEU A 35 10.48 -3.40 -25.59
C LEU A 35 10.88 -4.77 -26.14
N PRO A 36 12.16 -4.96 -26.52
CA PRO A 36 12.72 -6.29 -26.73
C PRO A 36 12.50 -7.18 -25.50
N ILE A 37 12.27 -8.48 -25.72
CA ILE A 37 11.86 -9.41 -24.65
C ILE A 37 12.80 -9.40 -23.42
N GLY A 38 14.12 -9.34 -23.63
CA GLY A 38 15.08 -9.24 -22.53
C GLY A 38 14.96 -7.94 -21.74
N MET A 39 14.74 -6.82 -22.44
CA MET A 39 14.53 -5.50 -21.82
C MET A 39 13.20 -5.42 -21.09
N ALA A 40 12.15 -6.06 -21.60
CA ALA A 40 10.85 -6.15 -20.93
C ALA A 40 10.97 -6.82 -19.55
N PHE A 41 11.66 -7.97 -19.47
CA PHE A 41 11.91 -8.63 -18.20
C PHE A 41 12.82 -7.81 -17.27
N ALA A 42 13.88 -7.20 -17.81
CA ALA A 42 14.75 -6.32 -17.01
C ALA A 42 13.98 -5.14 -16.43
N PHE A 43 13.12 -4.51 -17.23
CA PHE A 43 12.25 -3.42 -16.81
C PHE A 43 11.35 -3.84 -15.65
N LEU A 44 10.65 -4.99 -15.78
CA LEU A 44 9.79 -5.51 -14.71
C LEU A 44 10.58 -5.85 -13.44
N GLY A 45 11.78 -6.42 -13.58
CA GLY A 45 12.65 -6.72 -12.44
C GLY A 45 13.05 -5.47 -11.67
N VAL A 46 13.52 -4.43 -12.38
CA VAL A 46 13.89 -3.13 -11.78
C VAL A 46 12.67 -2.47 -11.13
N GLN A 47 11.53 -2.46 -11.84
CA GLN A 47 10.29 -1.90 -11.31
C GLN A 47 9.88 -2.59 -10.01
N LEU A 48 9.87 -3.92 -9.98
CA LEU A 48 9.45 -4.68 -8.80
C LEU A 48 10.41 -4.46 -7.61
N ALA A 49 11.72 -4.39 -7.88
CA ALA A 49 12.72 -4.10 -6.86
C ALA A 49 12.54 -2.71 -6.24
N ILE A 50 12.42 -1.68 -7.09
CA ILE A 50 12.19 -0.30 -6.64
C ILE A 50 10.84 -0.17 -5.93
N PHE A 51 9.80 -0.81 -6.46
CA PHE A 51 8.49 -0.85 -5.83
C PHE A 51 8.56 -1.46 -4.42
N GLY A 52 9.30 -2.56 -4.25
CA GLY A 52 9.51 -3.17 -2.92
C GLY A 52 10.19 -2.22 -1.94
N ILE A 53 11.25 -1.53 -2.38
CA ILE A 53 11.96 -0.53 -1.57
C ILE A 53 11.02 0.62 -1.19
N TYR A 54 10.30 1.17 -2.17
CA TYR A 54 9.36 2.27 -1.95
C TYR A 54 8.25 1.88 -0.97
N MET A 55 7.60 0.72 -1.17
CA MET A 55 6.58 0.22 -0.25
C MET A 55 7.15 0.05 1.16
N GLY A 56 8.31 -0.56 1.31
CA GLY A 56 8.99 -0.68 2.60
C GLY A 56 9.26 0.69 3.25
N ALA A 57 9.72 1.66 2.47
CA ALA A 57 9.98 3.03 2.92
C ALA A 57 8.71 3.80 3.29
N SER A 58 7.56 3.51 2.67
CA SER A 58 6.28 4.15 3.01
C SER A 58 5.67 3.57 4.29
N PHE A 59 5.79 2.27 4.56
CA PHE A 59 5.19 1.64 5.74
C PHE A 59 6.09 1.65 6.99
N ALA A 60 7.40 1.39 6.82
CA ALA A 60 8.30 1.22 7.96
C ALA A 60 8.35 2.44 8.89
N PRO A 61 8.40 3.70 8.42
CA PRO A 61 8.46 4.87 9.29
C PRO A 61 7.27 4.99 10.24
N ASN A 62 6.09 4.50 9.85
CA ASN A 62 4.87 4.60 10.65
C ASN A 62 4.89 3.67 11.88
N HIS A 63 5.65 2.57 11.85
CA HIS A 63 5.67 1.57 12.94
C HIS A 63 7.04 1.41 13.60
N LYS A 64 8.12 1.82 12.91
CA LYS A 64 9.48 1.65 13.41
C LYS A 64 9.75 2.59 14.59
N GLY A 65 10.17 2.00 15.71
CA GLY A 65 10.45 2.71 16.95
C GLY A 65 9.23 2.87 17.87
N MET A 66 8.10 2.25 17.54
CA MET A 66 6.91 2.25 18.39
C MET A 66 6.96 1.10 19.43
N PRO A 67 6.27 1.24 20.58
CA PRO A 67 6.13 0.19 21.58
C PRO A 67 5.77 -1.19 21.02
N LEU A 68 6.48 -2.21 21.50
CA LEU A 68 6.12 -3.61 21.29
C LEU A 68 5.08 -4.01 22.34
N VAL A 69 3.92 -4.50 21.89
CA VAL A 69 2.86 -4.96 22.79
C VAL A 69 3.22 -6.36 23.31
N PRO A 70 3.35 -6.56 24.64
CA PRO A 70 3.56 -7.87 25.23
C PRO A 70 2.46 -8.86 24.85
N THR A 71 2.79 -10.15 24.74
CA THR A 71 1.84 -11.19 24.28
C THR A 71 0.64 -11.36 25.22
N ASP A 72 0.81 -11.05 26.50
CA ASP A 72 -0.19 -11.13 27.56
C ASP A 72 -0.97 -9.82 27.78
N ALA A 73 -0.53 -8.72 27.16
CA ALA A 73 -1.19 -7.43 27.30
C ALA A 73 -2.54 -7.39 26.57
N ARG A 74 -3.58 -6.94 27.26
CA ARG A 74 -4.87 -6.60 26.65
C ARG A 74 -4.87 -5.13 26.28
N ILE A 75 -4.86 -4.86 24.97
CA ILE A 75 -4.93 -3.52 24.40
C ILE A 75 -6.18 -3.42 23.53
N ASP A 76 -6.96 -2.36 23.68
CA ASP A 76 -8.11 -2.10 22.82
C ASP A 76 -7.68 -1.69 21.40
N PHE A 77 -8.63 -1.66 20.47
CA PHE A 77 -8.36 -1.36 19.07
C PHE A 77 -7.76 0.03 18.87
N PHE A 78 -8.30 1.05 19.53
CA PHE A 78 -7.84 2.43 19.39
C PHE A 78 -6.41 2.58 19.92
N SER A 79 -6.18 2.11 21.15
CA SER A 79 -4.85 2.11 21.77
C SER A 79 -3.84 1.35 20.92
N ARG A 80 -4.23 0.24 20.28
CA ARG A 80 -3.35 -0.49 19.35
C ARG A 80 -2.95 0.39 18.16
N GLN A 81 -3.89 1.08 17.52
CA GLN A 81 -3.56 1.91 16.36
C GLN A 81 -2.67 3.11 16.71
N VAL A 82 -2.95 3.77 17.85
CA VAL A 82 -2.25 4.99 18.27
C VAL A 82 -0.89 4.69 18.91
N LEU A 83 -0.78 3.62 19.71
CA LEU A 83 0.46 3.32 20.44
C LEU A 83 1.46 2.53 19.60
N THR A 84 1.02 1.77 18.59
CA THR A 84 1.91 0.97 17.74
C THR A 84 2.17 1.59 16.36
N GLY A 85 1.56 2.75 16.10
CA GLY A 85 1.71 3.51 14.86
C GLY A 85 1.90 4.99 15.13
N ARG A 86 2.28 5.75 14.11
CA ARG A 86 2.34 7.22 14.15
C ARG A 86 2.06 7.79 12.78
N ASN A 87 1.76 9.08 12.74
CA ASN A 87 1.73 9.83 11.49
C ASN A 87 3.10 10.42 11.17
N VAL A 88 3.41 10.53 9.89
CA VAL A 88 4.63 11.15 9.38
C VAL A 88 4.28 12.51 8.82
N LEU A 89 4.53 13.56 9.60
CA LEU A 89 4.13 14.92 9.27
C LEU A 89 5.35 15.81 8.99
N ALA A 90 5.20 16.70 8.03
CA ALA A 90 6.12 17.80 7.77
C ALA A 90 5.76 19.02 8.65
N ARG A 91 6.70 19.96 8.76
CA ARG A 91 6.51 21.21 9.50
C ARG A 91 5.56 22.20 8.82
N SER A 92 5.33 22.06 7.51
CA SER A 92 4.48 22.96 6.72
C SER A 92 3.34 22.20 6.05
N SER A 93 2.24 22.90 5.80
CA SER A 93 1.09 22.34 5.08
C SER A 93 1.47 21.86 3.67
N PHE A 94 2.28 22.63 2.95
CA PHE A 94 2.82 22.21 1.66
C PHE A 94 3.65 20.91 1.78
N GLY A 95 4.50 20.81 2.80
CA GLY A 95 5.26 19.59 3.07
C GLY A 95 4.36 18.39 3.34
N ASN A 96 3.26 18.56 4.08
CA ASN A 96 2.29 17.49 4.29
C ASN A 96 1.62 17.06 2.99
N SER A 97 1.27 17.98 2.09
CA SER A 97 0.74 17.63 0.77
C SER A 97 1.73 16.80 -0.04
N VAL A 98 3.02 17.18 -0.03
CA VAL A 98 4.08 16.41 -0.68
C VAL A 98 4.20 15.01 -0.06
N LEU A 99 4.22 14.91 1.27
CA LEU A 99 4.26 13.62 1.96
C LEU A 99 3.05 12.75 1.62
N SER A 100 1.84 13.31 1.56
CA SER A 100 0.65 12.56 1.16
C SER A 100 0.76 11.96 -0.24
N HIS A 101 1.39 12.67 -1.19
CA HIS A 101 1.65 12.11 -2.52
C HIS A 101 2.72 10.99 -2.48
N VAL A 102 3.82 11.21 -1.76
CA VAL A 102 4.95 10.26 -1.65
C VAL A 102 4.62 9.03 -0.80
N TYR A 103 3.67 9.12 0.12
CA TYR A 103 3.22 7.99 0.93
C TYR A 103 1.93 7.38 0.38
N GLY A 104 1.31 7.98 -0.64
CA GLY A 104 -0.01 7.57 -1.12
C GLY A 104 -1.10 7.68 -0.06
N GLY A 105 -1.02 8.70 0.81
CA GLY A 105 -1.91 8.94 1.94
C GLY A 105 -1.55 8.17 3.22
N LEU A 106 -0.60 7.24 3.17
CA LEU A 106 -0.17 6.41 4.31
C LEU A 106 0.73 7.14 5.32
N ASN A 107 0.93 8.45 5.13
CA ASN A 107 1.55 9.31 6.14
C ASN A 107 0.60 9.58 7.32
N TYR A 108 -0.70 9.31 7.15
CA TYR A 108 -1.74 9.37 8.20
C TYR A 108 -2.17 7.95 8.62
N GLN A 109 -1.22 7.16 9.13
CA GLN A 109 -1.42 5.74 9.40
C GLN A 109 -2.45 5.49 10.52
N VAL A 110 -2.48 6.35 11.53
CA VAL A 110 -3.41 6.20 12.66
C VAL A 110 -4.85 6.38 12.16
N GLU A 111 -5.09 7.43 11.39
CA GLU A 111 -6.39 7.71 10.79
C GLU A 111 -6.77 6.64 9.76
N HIS A 112 -5.83 6.16 8.95
CA HIS A 112 -6.09 5.11 7.97
C HIS A 112 -6.63 3.82 8.62
N HIS A 113 -6.11 3.44 9.79
CA HIS A 113 -6.60 2.26 10.51
C HIS A 113 -7.88 2.52 11.29
N LEU A 114 -8.04 3.70 11.89
CA LEU A 114 -9.25 4.05 12.63
C LEU A 114 -10.45 4.27 11.70
N PHE A 115 -10.19 4.80 10.51
CA PHE A 115 -11.21 5.25 9.56
C PHE A 115 -10.87 4.79 8.13
N PRO A 116 -10.93 3.47 7.85
CA PRO A 116 -10.49 2.89 6.56
C PRO A 116 -11.36 3.29 5.35
N SER A 117 -12.43 4.04 5.57
CA SER A 117 -13.35 4.52 4.52
C SER A 117 -13.29 6.03 4.28
N MET A 118 -12.36 6.75 4.93
CA MET A 118 -12.12 8.18 4.68
C MET A 118 -11.25 8.42 3.44
#